data_AF-A0A353XXF6-F1
#
_entry.id   AF-A0A353XXF6-F1
#
_cell.length_a   1.000
_cell.length_b   1.000
_cell.length_c   1.000
_cell.angle_alpha   90.00
_cell.angle_beta   90.00
_cell.angle_gamma   90.00
#
_symmetry.space_group_name_H-M   'P 1'
#
loop_
_entity.id
_entity.type
_entity.pdbx_description
1 polymer ?
#
loop_
_entity_poly.entity_id
_entity_poly.type
_entity_poly.pdbx_seq_one_letter_code
_entity_poly.pdbx_strand_id
1 'polypeptide(L)'
;QRSPLRDALRLLLEDPQLASVQNLPATWRESQAKGIALFKTLFDLCLSSPSITSAALIERWPDENIKAHLAKLTTQTIFAPPEGLQDEFIGALRLLGDQHKQQQLHSLLQLPFNTLSEDQKRQLKQLYNDRRDNK
;
A
#
# COMPACT_ATOMS: atom_id res chain seq x y z
N GLN A 1 8.78 -13.40 5.60
CA GLN A 1 8.92 -11.94 5.72
C GLN A 1 7.53 -11.33 5.64
N ARG A 2 7.14 -10.43 6.56
CA ARG A 2 5.86 -9.68 6.46
C ARG A 2 5.95 -8.76 5.24
N SER A 3 4.90 -8.71 4.42
CA SER A 3 4.81 -7.84 3.26
C SER A 3 3.78 -6.75 3.58
N PRO A 4 4.16 -5.46 3.59
CA PRO A 4 3.21 -4.40 3.94
C PRO A 4 2.06 -4.32 2.93
N LEU A 5 2.29 -4.71 1.67
CA LEU A 5 1.23 -4.86 0.68
C LEU A 5 0.22 -5.92 1.09
N ARG A 6 0.71 -7.08 1.54
CA ARG A 6 -0.13 -8.18 1.98
C ARG A 6 -0.89 -7.81 3.26
N ASP A 7 -0.24 -7.09 4.17
CA ASP A 7 -0.88 -6.64 5.41
C ASP A 7 -1.99 -5.62 5.09
N ALA A 8 -1.72 -4.61 4.26
CA ALA A 8 -2.73 -3.66 3.79
C ALA A 8 -3.89 -4.34 3.06
N LEU A 9 -3.59 -5.31 2.18
CA LEU A 9 -4.60 -6.07 1.46
C LEU A 9 -5.49 -6.89 2.42
N ARG A 10 -4.90 -7.54 3.42
CA ARG A 10 -5.66 -8.32 4.41
C ARG A 10 -6.55 -7.43 5.27
N LEU A 11 -6.02 -6.30 5.74
CA LEU A 11 -6.78 -5.34 6.55
C LEU A 11 -7.95 -4.76 5.75
N LEU A 12 -7.72 -4.37 4.48
CA LEU A 12 -8.79 -3.87 3.62
C LEU A 12 -9.86 -4.93 3.29
N LEU A 13 -9.45 -6.20 3.16
CA LEU A 13 -10.40 -7.30 2.98
C LEU A 13 -11.17 -7.61 4.25
N GLU A 14 -10.58 -7.43 5.44
CA GLU A 14 -11.26 -7.58 6.72
C GLU A 14 -12.30 -6.46 6.92
N ASP A 15 -11.89 -5.22 6.69
CA ASP A 15 -12.72 -4.04 6.81
C ASP A 15 -12.56 -3.11 5.59
N PRO A 16 -13.48 -3.21 4.60
CA PRO A 16 -13.50 -2.34 3.44
C PRO A 16 -13.65 -0.84 3.77
N GLN A 17 -14.20 -0.48 4.94
CA GLN A 17 -14.39 0.91 5.31
C GLN A 17 -13.07 1.64 5.58
N LEU A 18 -11.99 0.89 5.83
CA LEU A 18 -10.64 1.42 5.99
C LEU A 18 -10.17 2.26 4.79
N ALA A 19 -10.69 2.01 3.59
CA ALA A 19 -10.39 2.83 2.42
C ALA A 19 -10.85 4.29 2.56
N SER A 20 -11.89 4.54 3.37
CA SER A 20 -12.50 5.86 3.57
C SER A 20 -11.92 6.64 4.77
N VAL A 21 -10.92 6.08 5.45
CA VAL A 21 -10.24 6.73 6.57
C VAL A 21 -9.61 8.04 6.08
N GLN A 22 -9.75 9.11 6.89
CA GLN A 22 -9.18 10.41 6.56
C GLN A 22 -7.66 10.40 6.73
N ASN A 23 -6.95 11.23 5.95
CA ASN A 23 -5.51 11.43 6.07
C ASN A 23 -4.66 10.15 5.87
N LEU A 24 -5.13 9.21 5.04
CA LEU A 24 -4.32 8.06 4.65
C LEU A 24 -3.04 8.55 3.94
N PRO A 25 -1.89 7.89 4.17
CA PRO A 25 -0.69 8.15 3.39
C PRO A 25 -1.01 8.04 1.90
N ALA A 26 -0.50 8.94 1.05
CA ALA A 26 -0.77 8.90 -0.39
C ALA A 26 0.34 8.17 -1.18
N THR A 27 1.57 8.19 -0.68
CA THR A 27 2.77 7.71 -1.40
C THR A 27 2.73 6.22 -1.74
N TRP A 28 1.95 5.40 -1.03
CA TRP A 28 1.78 3.98 -1.40
C TRP A 28 1.20 3.82 -2.81
N ARG A 29 0.44 4.81 -3.33
CA ARG A 29 -0.07 4.78 -4.70
C ARG A 29 1.05 4.82 -5.74
N GLU A 30 2.25 5.23 -5.39
CA GLU A 30 3.41 5.23 -6.30
C GLU A 30 4.22 3.93 -6.23
N SER A 31 3.91 3.06 -5.26
CA SER A 31 4.61 1.79 -5.05
C SER A 31 4.64 0.94 -6.32
N GLN A 32 5.78 0.28 -6.52
CA GLN A 32 6.05 -0.66 -7.61
C GLN A 32 6.07 -2.12 -7.11
N ALA A 33 5.55 -2.36 -5.89
CA ALA A 33 5.48 -3.70 -5.33
C ALA A 33 4.67 -4.65 -6.23
N LYS A 34 5.14 -5.89 -6.38
CA LYS A 34 4.40 -6.92 -7.12
C LYS A 34 3.02 -7.12 -6.49
N GLY A 35 1.95 -6.91 -7.28
CA GLY A 35 0.56 -7.00 -6.82
C GLY A 35 -0.07 -5.66 -6.41
N ILE A 36 0.65 -4.54 -6.47
CA ILE A 36 0.10 -3.22 -6.11
C ILE A 36 -1.09 -2.81 -6.97
N ALA A 37 -1.13 -3.22 -8.24
CA ALA A 37 -2.24 -2.92 -9.15
C ALA A 37 -3.57 -3.52 -8.63
N LEU A 38 -3.54 -4.77 -8.17
CA LEU A 38 -4.70 -5.43 -7.55
C LEU A 38 -5.17 -4.65 -6.32
N PHE A 39 -4.23 -4.26 -5.44
CA PHE A 39 -4.56 -3.50 -4.24
C PHE A 39 -5.18 -2.14 -4.55
N LYS A 40 -4.63 -1.40 -5.53
CA LYS A 40 -5.22 -0.12 -6.00
C LYS A 40 -6.66 -0.29 -6.46
N THR A 41 -6.93 -1.29 -7.29
CA THR A 41 -8.28 -1.56 -7.79
C THR A 41 -9.25 -1.92 -6.66
N LEU A 42 -8.83 -2.75 -5.70
CA LEU A 42 -9.66 -3.09 -4.54
C LEU A 42 -9.92 -1.86 -3.66
N PHE A 43 -8.91 -1.04 -3.42
CA PHE A 43 -9.02 0.20 -2.66
C PHE A 43 -10.01 1.18 -3.31
N ASP A 44 -9.88 1.41 -4.62
CA ASP A 44 -10.77 2.31 -5.36
C ASP A 44 -12.21 1.76 -5.42
N LEU A 45 -12.39 0.43 -5.44
CA LEU A 45 -13.71 -0.20 -5.33
C LEU A 45 -14.35 0.02 -3.95
N CYS A 46 -13.57 -0.08 -2.88
CA CYS A 46 -14.05 0.20 -1.52
C CYS A 46 -14.45 1.67 -1.36
N LEU A 47 -13.63 2.60 -1.88
CA LEU A 47 -13.95 4.03 -1.88
C LEU A 47 -15.23 4.35 -2.65
N SER A 48 -15.44 3.74 -3.81
CA SER A 48 -16.62 3.98 -4.64
C SER A 48 -17.88 3.26 -4.15
N SER A 49 -17.74 2.28 -3.24
CA SER A 49 -18.84 1.49 -2.68
C SER A 49 -18.71 1.38 -1.15
N PRO A 50 -19.02 2.44 -0.38
CA PRO A 50 -18.76 2.49 1.07
C PRO A 50 -19.44 1.40 1.91
N SER A 51 -20.51 0.79 1.39
CA SER A 51 -21.24 -0.31 2.04
C SER A 51 -20.83 -1.70 1.55
N ILE A 52 -19.76 -1.82 0.75
CA ILE A 52 -19.31 -3.12 0.23
C ILE A 52 -18.79 -3.98 1.38
N THR A 53 -19.17 -5.26 1.37
CA THR A 53 -18.67 -6.24 2.34
C THR A 53 -17.44 -6.96 1.78
N SER A 54 -16.66 -7.58 2.66
CA SER A 54 -15.52 -8.43 2.30
C SER A 54 -15.90 -9.51 1.28
N ALA A 55 -17.04 -10.17 1.50
CA ALA A 55 -17.54 -11.21 0.60
C ALA A 55 -17.89 -10.63 -0.78
N ALA A 56 -18.64 -9.52 -0.83
CA ALA A 56 -19.02 -8.88 -2.09
C ALA A 56 -17.79 -8.34 -2.86
N LEU A 57 -16.78 -7.84 -2.14
CA LEU A 57 -15.52 -7.38 -2.72
C LEU A 57 -14.77 -8.53 -3.42
N ILE A 58 -14.74 -9.71 -2.80
CA ILE A 58 -14.11 -10.92 -3.36
C ILE A 58 -14.93 -11.48 -4.53
N GLU A 59 -16.26 -11.61 -4.38
CA GLU A 59 -17.16 -12.18 -5.40
C GLU A 59 -17.14 -11.39 -6.71
N ARG A 60 -17.00 -10.07 -6.63
CA ARG A 60 -16.96 -9.18 -7.80
C ARG A 60 -15.71 -9.38 -8.67
N TRP A 61 -14.71 -10.11 -8.17
CA TRP A 61 -13.50 -10.34 -8.95
C TRP A 61 -13.74 -11.38 -10.07
N PRO A 62 -13.45 -11.04 -11.34
CA PRO A 62 -13.78 -11.92 -12.46
C PRO A 62 -12.83 -13.12 -12.57
N ASP A 63 -11.59 -12.98 -12.12
CA ASP A 63 -10.60 -14.05 -12.16
C ASP A 63 -10.75 -14.97 -10.93
N GLU A 64 -11.10 -16.23 -11.17
CA GLU A 64 -11.33 -17.24 -10.13
C GLU A 64 -10.07 -17.60 -9.33
N ASN A 65 -8.87 -17.52 -9.94
CA ASN A 65 -7.62 -17.78 -9.22
C ASN A 65 -7.32 -16.63 -8.25
N ILE A 66 -7.53 -15.38 -8.67
CA ILE A 66 -7.38 -14.23 -7.79
C ILE A 66 -8.44 -14.25 -6.69
N LYS A 67 -9.69 -14.58 -7.03
CA LYS A 67 -10.79 -14.72 -6.05
C LYS A 67 -10.44 -15.74 -4.97
N ALA A 68 -9.98 -16.94 -5.36
CA ALA A 68 -9.53 -17.96 -4.41
C ALA A 68 -8.35 -17.48 -3.55
N HIS A 69 -7.44 -16.70 -4.13
CA HIS A 69 -6.33 -16.12 -3.37
C HIS A 69 -6.79 -15.08 -2.34
N LEU A 70 -7.70 -14.18 -2.72
CA LEU A 70 -8.27 -13.17 -1.82
C LEU A 70 -9.06 -13.84 -0.68
N ALA A 71 -9.88 -14.85 -0.98
CA ALA A 71 -10.58 -15.64 0.03
C ALA A 71 -9.61 -16.33 1.00
N LYS A 72 -8.46 -16.83 0.52
CA LYS A 72 -7.43 -17.42 1.41
C LYS A 72 -6.71 -16.38 2.27
N LEU A 73 -6.72 -15.10 1.91
CA LEU A 73 -6.11 -14.04 2.70
C LEU A 73 -6.97 -13.67 3.91
N THR A 74 -8.29 -13.76 3.80
CA THR A 74 -9.23 -13.47 4.90
C THR A 74 -9.28 -14.56 5.97
N THR A 75 -8.90 -15.80 5.64
CA THR A 75 -8.84 -16.88 6.65
C THR A 75 -7.66 -16.75 7.62
N GLN A 76 -6.75 -15.81 7.38
CA GLN A 76 -5.58 -15.61 8.23
C GLN A 76 -5.91 -14.63 9.35
N THR A 77 -5.70 -15.05 10.59
CA THR A 77 -5.95 -14.23 11.79
C THR A 77 -5.18 -12.92 11.76
N ILE A 78 -5.88 -11.81 11.97
CA ILE A 78 -5.31 -10.50 12.24
C ILE A 78 -5.17 -10.39 13.77
N PHE A 79 -3.94 -10.22 14.24
CA PHE A 79 -3.64 -10.09 15.67
C PHE A 79 -3.67 -8.62 16.08
N ALA A 80 -4.82 -7.98 15.88
CA ALA A 80 -5.09 -6.62 16.33
C ALA A 80 -6.54 -6.56 16.81
N PRO A 81 -6.84 -5.82 17.89
CA PRO A 81 -8.22 -5.58 18.27
C PRO A 81 -8.91 -4.69 17.22
N PRO A 82 -10.25 -4.68 17.13
CA PRO A 82 -10.99 -3.90 16.13
C PRO A 82 -10.57 -2.42 16.10
N GLU A 83 -10.36 -1.80 17.26
CA GLU A 83 -9.89 -0.42 17.39
C GLU A 83 -8.48 -0.17 16.84
N GLY A 84 -7.67 -1.22 16.69
CA GLY A 84 -6.30 -1.15 16.15
C GLY A 84 -6.21 -1.36 14.63
N LEU A 85 -7.28 -1.82 13.97
CA LEU A 85 -7.24 -2.13 12.53
C LEU A 85 -6.91 -0.90 11.68
N GLN A 86 -7.46 0.27 12.04
CA GLN A 86 -7.18 1.52 11.35
C GLN A 86 -5.70 1.91 11.43
N ASP A 87 -5.11 1.85 12.62
CA ASP A 87 -3.70 2.22 12.83
C ASP A 87 -2.75 1.24 12.12
N GLU A 88 -3.06 -0.05 12.16
CA GLU A 88 -2.33 -1.08 11.40
C GLU A 88 -2.42 -0.82 9.89
N PHE A 89 -3.59 -0.42 9.39
CA PHE A 89 -3.77 -0.12 7.97
C PHE A 89 -2.97 1.11 7.54
N ILE A 90 -3.06 2.20 8.32
CA ILE A 90 -2.25 3.41 8.11
C ILE A 90 -0.75 3.06 8.15
N GLY A 91 -0.33 2.24 9.11
CA GLY A 91 1.06 1.77 9.24
C GLY A 91 1.52 0.97 8.02
N ALA A 92 0.69 0.05 7.53
CA ALA A 92 0.99 -0.74 6.34
C ALA A 92 1.13 0.14 5.08
N LEU A 93 0.23 1.11 4.90
CA LEU A 93 0.31 2.07 3.79
C LEU A 93 1.54 2.99 3.90
N ARG A 94 1.88 3.44 5.10
CA ARG A 94 3.09 4.23 5.35
C ARG A 94 4.32 3.43 4.95
N LEU A 95 4.42 2.18 5.41
CA LEU A 95 5.54 1.31 5.11
C LEU A 95 5.66 0.99 3.61
N LEU A 96 4.54 0.86 2.88
CA LEU A 96 4.55 0.77 1.42
C LEU A 96 5.14 2.02 0.75
N GLY A 97 4.74 3.21 1.21
CA GLY A 97 5.28 4.47 0.72
C GLY A 97 6.78 4.61 1.01
N ASP A 98 7.21 4.25 2.22
CA ASP A 98 8.61 4.30 2.61
C ASP A 98 9.47 3.33 1.80
N GLN A 99 8.98 2.12 1.55
CA GLN A 99 9.65 1.16 0.67
C GLN A 99 9.81 1.72 -0.75
N HIS A 100 8.78 2.38 -1.29
CA HIS A 100 8.87 3.03 -2.59
C HIS A 100 9.94 4.14 -2.61
N LYS A 101 9.94 5.03 -1.61
CA LYS A 101 10.95 6.10 -1.48
C LYS A 101 12.37 5.52 -1.36
N GLN A 102 12.54 4.45 -0.59
CA GLN A 102 13.83 3.77 -0.44
C GLN A 102 14.32 3.15 -1.76
N GLN A 103 13.43 2.54 -2.53
CA GLN A 103 13.77 2.01 -3.86
C GLN A 103 14.19 3.11 -4.81
N GLN A 104 13.43 4.22 -4.88
CA GLN A 104 13.79 5.39 -5.69
C GLN A 104 15.15 5.96 -5.31
N LEU A 105 15.41 6.14 -4.01
CA LEU A 105 16.70 6.60 -3.51
C LEU A 105 17.82 5.66 -3.94
N HIS A 106 17.65 4.35 -3.74
CA HIS A 106 18.63 3.35 -4.12
C HIS A 106 18.94 3.42 -5.62
N SER A 107 17.91 3.46 -6.48
CA SER A 107 18.08 3.54 -7.93
C SER A 107 18.81 4.80 -8.37
N LEU A 108 18.53 5.95 -7.77
CA LEU A 108 19.22 7.21 -8.08
C LEU A 108 20.68 7.19 -7.63
N LEU A 109 20.99 6.59 -6.47
CA LEU A 109 22.35 6.47 -5.96
C LEU A 109 23.23 5.50 -6.75
N GLN A 110 22.64 4.60 -7.56
CA GLN A 110 23.40 3.74 -8.48
C GLN A 110 23.88 4.48 -9.74
N LEU A 111 23.32 5.66 -10.04
CA LEU A 111 23.69 6.46 -11.20
C LEU A 111 24.80 7.46 -10.85
N PRO A 112 25.79 7.68 -11.72
CA PRO A 112 26.76 8.77 -11.54
C PRO A 112 26.05 10.12 -11.43
N PHE A 113 26.38 10.94 -10.43
CA PHE A 113 25.68 12.21 -10.15
C PHE A 113 25.63 13.16 -11.36
N ASN A 114 26.67 13.18 -12.20
CA ASN A 114 26.74 14.00 -13.42
C ASN A 114 25.80 13.52 -14.54
N THR A 115 25.25 12.30 -14.44
CA THR A 115 24.27 11.76 -15.39
C THR A 115 22.82 12.00 -14.96
N LEU A 116 22.60 12.47 -13.73
CA LEU A 116 21.27 12.77 -13.22
C LEU A 116 20.69 14.01 -13.91
N SER A 117 19.44 13.92 -14.34
CA SER A 117 18.67 15.07 -14.79
C SER A 117 18.39 16.02 -13.61
N GLU A 118 17.98 17.26 -13.93
CA GLU A 118 17.60 18.23 -12.90
C GLU A 118 16.38 17.75 -12.07
N ASP A 119 15.45 17.01 -12.67
CA ASP A 119 14.35 16.36 -11.95
C ASP A 119 14.86 15.31 -10.97
N GLN A 120 15.78 14.46 -11.41
CA GLN A 120 16.36 13.41 -10.57
C GLN A 120 17.17 13.99 -9.40
N LYS A 121 17.91 15.08 -9.62
CA LYS A 121 18.62 15.80 -8.54
C LYS A 121 17.66 16.41 -7.55
N ARG A 122 16.55 17.02 -8.01
CA ARG A 122 15.48 17.54 -7.14
C ARG A 122 14.85 16.42 -6.32
N GLN A 123 14.50 15.32 -6.96
CA GLN A 123 13.93 14.14 -6.30
C GLN A 123 14.89 13.56 -5.25
N LEU A 124 16.18 13.44 -5.57
CA LEU A 124 17.20 12.96 -4.63
C LEU A 124 17.28 13.87 -3.40
N LYS A 125 17.27 15.19 -3.58
CA LYS A 125 17.26 16.17 -2.47
C LYS A 125 16.01 16.03 -1.60
N GLN A 126 14.84 15.87 -2.21
CA GLN A 126 13.58 15.63 -1.47
C GLN A 126 13.66 14.35 -0.63
N LEU A 127 14.12 13.24 -1.21
CA LEU A 127 14.26 11.96 -0.51
C LEU A 127 15.22 12.01 0.68
N TYR A 128 16.27 12.84 0.63
CA TYR A 128 17.16 13.06 1.77
C TYR A 128 16.51 13.86 2.90
N ASN A 129 15.73 14.90 2.56
CA ASN A 129 14.99 15.69 3.56
C ASN A 129 13.95 14.82 4.27
N ASP A 130 13.14 14.08 3.51
CA ASP A 130 12.14 13.16 4.04
C ASP A 130 12.75 12.13 5.01
N ARG A 131 13.94 11.61 4.69
CA ARG A 131 14.64 10.65 5.56
C ARG A 131 15.14 11.26 6.87
N ARG A 132 15.42 12.57 6.88
CA ARG A 132 15.86 13.29 8.08
C ARG A 132 14.68 13.61 8.99
N ASP A 133 13.52 13.93 8.40
CA ASP A 133 12.31 14.30 9.15
C ASP A 133 11.59 13.07 9.74
N ASN A 134 11.83 11.88 9.19
CA ASN A 134 11.32 10.59 9.70
C ASN A 134 12.26 9.91 10.72
N LYS A 135 13.27 10.61 11.24
CA LYS A 135 14.32 10.07 12.14
C LYS A 135 14.19 10.65 13.54
#